data_AF-A0A4Y9ZUW1-F1
#
_entry.id   AF-A0A4Y9ZUW1-F1
#
_cell.length_a   1.000
_cell.length_b   1.000
_cell.length_c   1.000
_cell.angle_alpha   90.00
_cell.angle_beta   90.00
_cell.angle_gamma   90.00
#
_symmetry.space_group_name_H-M   'P 1'
#
loop_
_entity.id
_entity.type
_entity.pdbx_description
1 polymer ?
#
loop_
_entity_poly.entity_id
_entity_poly.type
_entity_poly.pdbx_seq_one_letter_code
_entity_poly.pdbx_strand_id
1 'polypeptide(L)'
;MDLPSSRELELEAALRQRDAQVQELTVRRRYHTDKRLLFTPRRAACFPVGRSLAPAPVPLHPAWSVDDRSGDAASGARVALAAPYQRHIERAGATSGSSTVTAALTQRAKLLQEENDELYGLLQAGETGKLKEEARGLRRAVGRLETALRESHQVIRTLSDELEKSYETVLSSGRQHNHVQPHLHAIARPHHQLPPHIQSNGNGSAKPVPTGPRAHKKPHAEHHVIVASHRLA
;
A
#
# COMPACT_ATOMS: atom_id res chain seq x y z
N MET A 1 -53.62 -1.24 35.54
CA MET A 1 -52.35 -0.69 35.00
C MET A 1 -51.83 0.23 36.07
N ASP A 2 -50.79 -0.20 36.77
CA ASP A 2 -50.19 0.63 37.81
C ASP A 2 -49.54 1.85 37.15
N LEU A 3 -49.72 3.01 37.78
CA LEU A 3 -49.12 4.26 37.30
C LEU A 3 -47.61 4.21 37.59
N PRO A 4 -46.76 4.70 36.67
CA PRO A 4 -45.32 4.72 36.89
C PRO A 4 -44.99 5.54 38.14
N SER A 5 -44.04 5.04 38.91
CA SER A 5 -43.56 5.72 40.11
C SER A 5 -42.79 7.00 39.75
N SER A 6 -42.75 7.99 40.66
CA SER A 6 -42.00 9.24 40.46
C SER A 6 -40.54 8.99 40.07
N ARG A 7 -39.93 7.95 40.66
CA ARG A 7 -38.55 7.56 40.38
C ARG A 7 -38.35 7.02 38.96
N GLU A 8 -39.34 6.31 38.43
CA GLU A 8 -39.29 5.80 37.04
C GLU A 8 -39.39 6.95 36.04
N LEU A 9 -40.25 7.96 36.31
CA LEU A 9 -40.33 9.16 35.50
C LEU A 9 -39.03 9.96 35.48
N GLU A 10 -38.37 10.11 36.63
CA GLU A 10 -37.05 10.78 36.72
C GLU A 10 -35.97 10.04 35.93
N LEU A 11 -35.94 8.70 36.01
CA LEU A 11 -35.00 7.87 35.26
C LEU A 11 -35.24 7.98 33.75
N GLU A 12 -36.51 7.98 33.33
CA GLU A 12 -36.89 8.12 31.92
C GLU A 12 -36.47 9.50 31.38
N ALA A 13 -36.65 10.57 32.16
CA ALA A 13 -36.19 11.91 31.80
C ALA A 13 -34.66 11.99 31.67
N ALA A 14 -33.92 11.40 32.62
CA ALA A 14 -32.46 11.35 32.58
C ALA A 14 -31.93 10.55 31.37
N LEU A 15 -32.60 9.44 31.02
CA LEU A 15 -32.28 8.66 29.82
C LEU A 15 -32.49 9.46 28.54
N ARG A 16 -33.65 10.14 28.40
CA ARG A 16 -33.92 11.03 27.25
C ARG A 16 -32.88 12.14 27.13
N GLN A 17 -32.47 12.74 28.25
CA GLN A 17 -31.45 13.79 28.26
C GLN A 17 -30.09 13.25 27.79
N ARG A 18 -29.68 12.07 28.27
CA ARG A 18 -28.43 11.44 27.85
C ARG A 18 -28.45 11.07 26.36
N ASP A 19 -29.56 10.56 25.86
CA ASP A 19 -29.69 10.20 24.45
C ASP A 19 -29.63 11.44 23.55
N ALA A 20 -30.20 12.58 24.00
CA ALA A 20 -30.04 13.86 23.30
C ALA A 20 -28.57 14.31 23.24
N GLN A 21 -27.81 14.19 24.34
CA GLN A 21 -26.36 14.49 24.35
C GLN A 21 -25.56 13.59 23.40
N VAL A 22 -25.89 12.29 23.36
CA VAL A 22 -25.23 11.35 22.44
C VAL A 22 -25.51 11.70 20.99
N GLN A 23 -26.76 12.08 20.65
CA GLN A 23 -27.10 12.54 19.32
C GLN A 23 -26.33 13.81 18.94
N GLU A 24 -26.24 14.79 19.83
CA GLU A 24 -25.47 16.02 19.60
C GLU A 24 -23.99 15.74 19.32
N LEU A 25 -23.34 14.92 20.15
CA LEU A 25 -21.94 14.54 19.97
C LEU A 25 -21.72 13.77 18.66
N THR A 26 -22.66 12.90 18.30
CA THR A 26 -22.60 12.13 17.04
C THR A 26 -22.69 13.07 15.84
N VAL A 27 -23.62 14.02 15.86
CA VAL A 27 -23.79 15.05 14.83
C VAL A 27 -22.51 15.90 14.73
N ARG A 28 -21.98 16.38 15.86
CA ARG A 28 -20.74 17.15 15.92
C ARG A 28 -19.54 16.39 15.33
N ARG A 29 -19.40 15.10 15.65
CA ARG A 29 -18.32 14.24 15.11
C ARG A 29 -18.44 14.08 13.59
N ARG A 30 -19.66 13.87 13.07
CA ARG A 30 -19.91 13.82 11.61
C ARG A 30 -19.52 15.13 10.93
N TYR A 31 -19.96 16.27 11.45
CA TYR A 31 -19.57 17.58 10.93
C TYR A 31 -18.05 17.82 10.94
N HIS A 32 -17.33 17.38 11.97
CA HIS A 32 -15.87 17.52 12.02
C HIS A 32 -15.16 16.57 11.06
N THR A 33 -15.70 15.37 10.85
CA THR A 33 -15.13 14.39 9.92
C THR A 33 -15.32 14.86 8.48
N ASP A 34 -16.52 15.32 8.11
CA ASP A 34 -16.80 15.83 6.77
C ASP A 34 -16.02 17.11 6.47
N LYS A 35 -15.86 18.01 7.45
CA LYS A 35 -14.98 19.19 7.29
C LYS A 35 -13.52 18.83 7.05
N ARG A 36 -13.01 17.73 7.62
CA ARG A 36 -11.62 17.29 7.39
C ARG A 36 -11.44 16.65 6.00
N LEU A 37 -12.46 15.97 5.49
CA LEU A 37 -12.41 15.35 4.16
C LEU A 37 -12.54 16.37 3.02
N LEU A 38 -13.21 17.51 3.25
CA LEU A 38 -13.31 18.59 2.26
C LEU A 38 -12.06 19.48 2.20
N PHE A 39 -11.16 19.41 3.20
CA PHE A 39 -9.97 20.26 3.30
C PHE A 39 -8.65 19.49 3.24
N THR A 40 -8.63 18.34 2.57
CA THR A 40 -7.36 17.76 2.11
C THR A 40 -6.97 18.45 0.80
N PRO A 41 -6.02 19.41 0.80
CA PRO A 41 -5.45 19.87 -0.46
C PRO A 41 -4.81 18.65 -1.12
N ARG A 42 -5.35 18.32 -2.29
CA ARG A 42 -4.77 17.39 -3.25
C ARG A 42 -3.36 17.91 -3.55
N ARG A 43 -2.38 17.46 -2.76
CA ARG A 43 -0.97 17.83 -2.91
C ARG A 43 -0.48 17.11 -4.16
N ALA A 44 -0.74 17.75 -5.29
CA ALA A 44 -0.19 17.41 -6.58
C ALA A 44 1.33 17.35 -6.43
N ALA A 45 1.88 16.19 -6.71
CA ALA A 45 3.30 15.98 -6.85
C ALA A 45 3.79 16.79 -8.06
N CYS A 46 4.29 18.00 -7.81
CA CYS A 46 5.23 18.67 -8.70
C CYS A 46 6.62 18.49 -8.08
N PHE A 47 7.37 17.52 -8.60
CA PHE A 47 8.81 17.43 -8.39
C PHE A 47 9.51 18.46 -9.29
N PRO A 48 10.32 19.38 -8.75
CA PRO A 48 11.32 20.05 -9.56
C PRO A 48 12.56 19.15 -9.65
N VAL A 49 12.86 18.72 -10.86
CA VAL A 49 14.15 18.14 -11.23
C VAL A 49 15.20 19.23 -11.16
N GLY A 50 16.31 18.97 -10.46
CA GLY A 50 17.58 19.62 -10.71
C GLY A 50 18.07 20.58 -9.64
N ARG A 51 18.90 20.07 -8.72
CA ARG A 51 20.21 20.65 -8.42
C ARG A 51 21.04 19.69 -7.58
N SER A 52 22.06 19.16 -8.22
CA SER A 52 23.25 18.56 -7.64
C SER A 52 23.98 19.61 -6.80
N LEU A 53 24.29 19.33 -5.53
CA LEU A 53 25.43 19.88 -4.80
C LEU A 53 25.67 19.08 -3.50
N ALA A 54 26.83 18.43 -3.46
CA ALA A 54 27.66 17.87 -2.36
C ALA A 54 27.05 17.43 -1.00
N PRO A 55 27.48 16.27 -0.44
CA PRO A 55 27.07 15.79 0.88
C PRO A 55 27.88 16.46 2.01
N ALA A 56 27.17 17.02 2.99
CA ALA A 56 27.73 17.38 4.30
C ALA A 56 27.64 16.18 5.26
N PRO A 57 28.64 15.95 6.14
CA PRO A 57 28.59 14.87 7.11
C PRO A 57 27.66 15.24 8.27
N VAL A 58 26.59 14.45 8.46
CA VAL A 58 25.67 14.59 9.60
C VAL A 58 26.07 13.57 10.68
N PRO A 59 26.08 13.95 11.98
CA PRO A 59 26.58 13.10 13.04
C PRO A 59 25.66 11.90 13.32
N LEU A 60 26.30 10.79 13.67
CA LEU A 60 25.73 9.60 14.28
C LEU A 60 24.80 9.97 15.45
N HIS A 61 23.51 9.62 15.32
CA HIS A 61 22.59 9.41 16.44
C HIS A 61 21.87 8.07 16.23
N PRO A 62 21.42 7.43 17.33
CA PRO A 62 21.51 5.99 17.47
C PRO A 62 20.41 5.27 16.71
N ALA A 63 20.83 4.12 16.19
CA ALA A 63 20.01 3.04 15.73
C ALA A 63 18.94 2.67 16.77
N TRP A 64 17.69 2.98 16.48
CA TRP A 64 16.62 2.03 16.81
C TRP A 64 16.53 1.07 15.62
N SER A 65 17.51 0.18 15.55
CA SER A 65 17.46 -1.01 14.71
C SER A 65 16.29 -1.83 15.21
N VAL A 66 15.14 -1.73 14.54
CA VAL A 66 14.09 -2.76 14.65
C VAL A 66 14.60 -3.91 13.82
N ASP A 67 15.43 -4.74 14.44
CA ASP A 67 15.75 -6.06 13.94
C ASP A 67 14.46 -6.87 13.86
N ASP A 68 13.87 -6.94 12.66
CA ASP A 68 12.76 -7.82 12.30
C ASP A 68 13.27 -9.26 12.08
N ARG A 69 14.02 -9.77 13.07
CA ARG A 69 14.66 -11.11 13.06
C ARG A 69 14.46 -11.86 14.38
N SER A 70 13.22 -11.95 14.86
CA SER A 70 12.74 -13.04 15.72
C SER A 70 11.26 -12.84 16.04
N GLY A 71 10.39 -13.66 15.46
CA GLY A 71 8.95 -13.54 15.71
C GLY A 71 8.14 -14.83 15.63
N ASP A 72 8.65 -15.91 15.04
CA ASP A 72 7.87 -17.14 14.80
C ASP A 72 7.88 -18.16 15.95
N ALA A 73 8.33 -17.80 17.16
CA ALA A 73 8.33 -18.70 18.32
C ALA A 73 7.76 -18.11 19.63
N ALA A 74 7.23 -16.90 19.62
CA ALA A 74 6.82 -16.20 20.85
C ALA A 74 5.32 -15.88 20.96
N SER A 75 4.45 -16.44 20.12
CA SER A 75 2.99 -16.29 20.29
C SER A 75 2.38 -17.26 21.31
N GLY A 76 3.19 -18.11 21.96
CA GLY A 76 2.72 -19.06 22.98
C GLY A 76 2.96 -18.62 24.44
N ALA A 77 3.67 -17.52 24.69
CA ALA A 77 4.25 -17.27 26.02
C ALA A 77 3.74 -16.00 26.74
N ARG A 78 2.63 -15.38 26.31
CA ARG A 78 2.13 -14.13 26.93
C ARG A 78 0.79 -14.21 27.67
N VAL A 79 0.17 -15.39 27.77
CA VAL A 79 -1.06 -15.59 28.59
C VAL A 79 -0.78 -16.31 29.92
N ALA A 80 0.46 -16.69 30.22
CA ALA A 80 0.79 -17.46 31.43
C ALA A 80 0.98 -16.61 32.72
N LEU A 81 0.94 -15.28 32.66
CA LEU A 81 1.16 -14.43 33.84
C LEU A 81 -0.10 -14.10 34.65
N ALA A 82 -1.31 -14.39 34.14
CA ALA A 82 -2.56 -14.18 34.89
C ALA A 82 -2.95 -15.39 35.77
N ALA A 83 -2.46 -16.60 35.44
CA ALA A 83 -2.77 -17.82 36.18
C ALA A 83 -2.33 -17.84 37.67
N PRO A 84 -1.19 -17.24 38.09
CA PRO A 84 -0.81 -17.28 39.51
C PRO A 84 -1.63 -16.32 40.39
N TYR A 85 -2.30 -15.30 39.83
CA TYR A 85 -3.14 -14.40 40.62
C TYR A 85 -4.51 -15.00 40.93
N GLN A 86 -5.08 -15.79 40.01
CA GLN A 86 -6.38 -16.44 40.20
C GLN A 86 -6.35 -17.47 41.36
N ARG A 87 -5.27 -18.27 41.45
CA ARG A 87 -5.12 -19.30 42.50
C ARG A 87 -4.92 -18.74 43.91
N HIS A 88 -4.38 -17.52 44.02
CA HIS A 88 -4.17 -16.89 45.33
C HIS A 88 -5.48 -16.37 45.95
N ILE A 89 -6.47 -16.00 45.12
CA ILE A 89 -7.77 -15.53 45.58
C ILE A 89 -8.64 -16.69 46.10
N GLU A 90 -8.59 -17.85 45.45
CA GLU A 90 -9.34 -19.04 45.87
C GLU A 90 -8.86 -19.63 47.21
N ARG A 91 -7.58 -19.43 47.57
CA ARG A 91 -6.98 -20.03 48.77
C ARG A 91 -7.12 -19.20 50.05
N ALA A 92 -7.51 -17.92 49.96
CA ALA A 92 -7.52 -16.99 51.09
C ALA A 92 -8.91 -16.65 51.66
N GLY A 93 -10.02 -17.09 51.04
CA GLY A 93 -11.35 -16.53 51.30
C GLY A 93 -12.46 -17.53 51.58
N ALA A 94 -12.34 -18.33 52.64
CA ALA A 94 -13.46 -19.13 53.18
C ALA A 94 -14.11 -18.42 54.37
N THR A 95 -14.79 -17.30 54.11
CA THR A 95 -15.76 -16.70 55.07
C THR A 95 -17.09 -16.53 54.34
N SER A 96 -18.20 -16.91 54.99
CA SER A 96 -19.50 -17.23 54.37
C SER A 96 -20.22 -16.10 53.63
N GLY A 97 -19.66 -14.87 53.60
CA GLY A 97 -20.13 -13.73 52.77
C GLY A 97 -19.19 -13.36 51.61
N SER A 98 -18.01 -14.01 51.50
CA SER A 98 -16.96 -13.73 50.51
C SER A 98 -17.27 -14.33 49.13
N SER A 99 -18.04 -15.42 49.06
CA SER A 99 -18.31 -16.16 47.82
C SER A 99 -18.99 -15.31 46.74
N THR A 100 -19.97 -14.48 47.11
CA THR A 100 -20.68 -13.58 46.18
C THR A 100 -19.76 -12.48 45.64
N VAL A 101 -18.87 -11.94 46.48
CA VAL A 101 -17.90 -10.91 46.08
C VAL A 101 -16.84 -11.51 45.15
N THR A 102 -16.34 -12.71 45.47
CA THR A 102 -15.37 -13.42 44.61
C THR A 102 -15.99 -13.78 43.27
N ALA A 103 -17.26 -14.20 43.23
CA ALA A 103 -17.98 -14.45 41.99
C ALA A 103 -18.15 -13.17 41.14
N ALA A 104 -18.55 -12.06 41.75
CA ALA A 104 -18.70 -10.77 41.07
C ALA A 104 -17.36 -10.24 40.52
N LEU A 105 -16.28 -10.37 41.29
CA LEU A 105 -14.93 -10.00 40.84
C LEU A 105 -14.46 -10.88 39.69
N THR A 106 -14.71 -12.19 39.76
CA THR A 106 -14.36 -13.13 38.69
C THR A 106 -15.13 -12.83 37.41
N GLN A 107 -16.43 -12.55 37.52
CA GLN A 107 -17.25 -12.15 36.39
C GLN A 107 -16.77 -10.84 35.77
N ARG A 108 -16.46 -9.83 36.59
CA ARG A 108 -15.91 -8.55 36.12
C ARG A 108 -14.56 -8.71 35.44
N ALA A 109 -13.69 -9.57 35.97
CA ALA A 109 -12.40 -9.86 35.36
C ALA A 109 -12.57 -10.52 33.97
N LYS A 110 -13.54 -11.43 33.81
CA LYS A 110 -13.86 -12.03 32.50
C LYS A 110 -14.36 -10.99 31.50
N LEU A 111 -15.31 -10.14 31.89
CA LEU A 111 -15.82 -9.09 31.02
C LEU A 111 -14.71 -8.11 30.59
N LEU A 112 -13.85 -7.68 31.52
CA LEU A 112 -12.72 -6.81 31.20
C LEU A 112 -11.70 -7.47 30.26
N GLN A 113 -11.56 -8.80 30.33
CA GLN A 113 -10.72 -9.56 29.42
C GLN A 113 -11.34 -9.61 28.02
N GLU A 114 -12.63 -9.93 27.92
CA GLU A 114 -13.39 -9.94 26.66
C GLU A 114 -13.34 -8.58 25.96
N GLU A 115 -13.56 -7.48 26.70
CA GLU A 115 -13.43 -6.12 26.19
C GLU A 115 -12.01 -5.79 25.72
N ASN A 116 -10.97 -6.22 26.45
CA ASN A 116 -9.58 -6.05 25.99
C ASN A 116 -9.34 -6.78 24.69
N ASP A 117 -9.77 -8.04 24.59
CA ASP A 117 -9.58 -8.87 23.41
C ASP A 117 -10.29 -8.27 22.19
N GLU A 118 -11.50 -7.72 22.38
CA GLU A 118 -12.21 -6.97 21.33
C GLU A 118 -11.46 -5.70 20.92
N LEU A 119 -10.95 -4.92 21.87
CA LEU A 119 -10.16 -3.71 21.57
C LEU A 119 -8.88 -4.03 20.81
N TYR A 120 -8.19 -5.11 21.15
CA TYR A 120 -7.04 -5.60 20.38
C TYR A 120 -7.45 -6.03 18.96
N GLY A 121 -8.59 -6.71 18.82
CA GLY A 121 -9.17 -7.06 17.52
C GLY A 121 -9.47 -5.83 16.65
N LEU A 122 -10.09 -4.80 17.24
CA LEU A 122 -10.38 -3.54 16.56
C LEU A 122 -9.11 -2.77 16.19
N LEU A 123 -8.09 -2.76 17.06
CA LEU A 123 -6.80 -2.14 16.75
C LEU A 123 -6.10 -2.86 15.58
N GLN A 124 -6.17 -4.19 15.55
CA GLN A 124 -5.59 -5.01 14.49
C GLN A 124 -6.34 -4.86 13.17
N ALA A 125 -7.67 -4.83 13.18
CA ALA A 125 -8.51 -4.61 11.99
C ALA A 125 -8.54 -3.13 11.56
N GLY A 126 -8.14 -2.24 12.47
CA GLY A 126 -8.12 -0.80 12.28
C GLY A 126 -7.16 -0.35 11.19
N GLU A 127 -7.14 0.96 10.99
CA GLU A 127 -6.32 1.61 9.97
C GLU A 127 -4.84 1.27 10.11
N THR A 128 -4.34 1.09 11.33
CA THR A 128 -2.95 0.68 11.60
C THR A 128 -2.61 -0.69 10.99
N GLY A 129 -3.52 -1.67 11.07
CA GLY A 129 -3.32 -2.98 10.45
C GLY A 129 -3.30 -2.90 8.93
N LYS A 130 -4.21 -2.12 8.35
CA LYS A 130 -4.25 -1.87 6.89
C LYS A 130 -2.98 -1.18 6.40
N LEU A 131 -2.54 -0.12 7.08
CA LEU A 131 -1.30 0.60 6.77
C LEU A 131 -0.07 -0.31 6.88
N LYS A 132 -0.04 -1.26 7.83
CA LYS A 132 1.05 -2.23 7.96
C LYS A 132 1.14 -3.16 6.74
N GLU A 133 0.02 -3.66 6.24
CA GLU A 133 -0.02 -4.50 5.05
C GLU A 133 0.31 -3.71 3.78
N GLU A 134 -0.18 -2.48 3.64
CA GLU A 134 0.19 -1.59 2.53
C GLU A 134 1.69 -1.28 2.52
N ALA A 135 2.27 -0.94 3.69
CA ALA A 135 3.71 -0.70 3.82
C ALA A 135 4.52 -1.95 3.44
N ARG A 136 4.04 -3.15 3.78
CA ARG A 136 4.65 -4.42 3.38
C ARG A 136 4.52 -4.65 1.87
N GLY A 137 3.37 -4.35 1.28
CA GLY A 137 3.14 -4.40 -0.16
C GLY A 137 4.07 -3.47 -0.94
N LEU A 138 4.22 -2.23 -0.49
CA LEU A 138 5.12 -1.24 -1.05
C LEU A 138 6.59 -1.69 -0.98
N ARG A 139 7.04 -2.22 0.17
CA ARG A 139 8.39 -2.79 0.30
C ARG A 139 8.67 -3.89 -0.73
N ARG A 140 7.72 -4.80 -0.96
CA ARG A 140 7.84 -5.84 -2.00
C ARG A 140 7.89 -5.24 -3.40
N ALA A 141 7.09 -4.20 -3.68
CA ALA A 141 7.08 -3.52 -4.97
C ALA A 141 8.42 -2.82 -5.25
N VAL A 142 8.97 -2.12 -4.25
CA VAL A 142 10.29 -1.48 -4.33
C VAL A 142 11.37 -2.51 -4.65
N GLY A 143 11.42 -3.64 -3.94
CA GLY A 143 12.42 -4.68 -4.22
C GLY A 143 12.35 -5.25 -5.64
N ARG A 144 11.14 -5.37 -6.22
CA ARG A 144 10.98 -5.74 -7.64
C ARG A 144 11.52 -4.68 -8.59
N LEU A 145 11.22 -3.40 -8.33
CA LEU A 145 11.71 -2.28 -9.13
C LEU A 145 13.24 -2.16 -9.09
N GLU A 146 13.85 -2.33 -7.91
CA GLU A 146 15.31 -2.31 -7.75
C GLU A 146 15.98 -3.47 -8.50
N THR A 147 15.34 -4.64 -8.52
CA THR A 147 15.83 -5.81 -9.28
C THR A 147 15.75 -5.54 -10.78
N ALA A 148 14.59 -5.08 -11.28
CA ALA A 148 14.42 -4.73 -12.68
C ALA A 148 15.38 -3.60 -13.12
N LEU A 149 15.66 -2.63 -12.24
CA LEU A 149 16.62 -1.57 -12.50
C LEU A 149 18.05 -2.12 -12.64
N ARG A 150 18.45 -3.06 -11.79
CA ARG A 150 19.77 -3.72 -11.89
C ARG A 150 19.90 -4.52 -13.18
N GLU A 151 18.86 -5.27 -13.54
CA GLU A 151 18.80 -6.03 -14.79
C GLU A 151 18.89 -5.12 -16.02
N SER A 152 18.14 -4.02 -16.03
CA SER A 152 18.20 -3.02 -17.11
C SER A 152 19.61 -2.44 -17.28
N HIS A 153 20.27 -2.05 -16.18
CA HIS A 153 21.66 -1.60 -16.23
C HIS A 153 22.61 -2.67 -16.76
N GLN A 154 22.37 -3.94 -16.43
CA GLN A 154 23.17 -5.04 -16.96
C GLN A 154 22.99 -5.17 -18.47
N VAL A 155 21.76 -5.09 -18.99
CA VAL A 155 21.48 -5.11 -20.43
C VAL A 155 22.13 -3.93 -21.16
N ILE A 156 22.08 -2.73 -20.57
CA ILE A 156 22.74 -1.54 -21.15
C ILE A 156 24.26 -1.78 -21.28
N ARG A 157 24.89 -2.37 -20.27
CA ARG A 157 26.33 -2.70 -20.32
C ARG A 157 26.62 -3.71 -21.42
N THR A 158 25.89 -4.81 -21.48
CA THR A 158 26.13 -5.85 -22.50
C THR A 158 25.95 -5.30 -23.92
N LEU A 159 24.93 -4.48 -24.15
CA LEU A 159 24.72 -3.83 -25.45
C LEU A 159 25.83 -2.81 -25.77
N SER A 160 26.35 -2.10 -24.76
CA SER A 160 27.47 -1.17 -24.95
C SER A 160 28.73 -1.93 -25.37
N ASP A 161 29.04 -3.04 -24.70
CA ASP A 161 30.18 -3.91 -25.05
C ASP A 161 30.03 -4.52 -26.45
N GLU A 162 28.81 -4.89 -26.86
CA GLU A 162 28.51 -5.40 -28.20
C GLU A 162 28.72 -4.32 -29.28
N LEU A 163 28.27 -3.09 -29.03
CA LEU A 163 28.49 -1.97 -29.94
C LEU A 163 29.97 -1.64 -30.09
N GLU A 164 30.73 -1.63 -29.00
CA GLU A 164 32.18 -1.40 -29.02
C GLU A 164 32.91 -2.48 -29.83
N LYS A 165 32.56 -3.77 -29.62
CA LYS A 165 33.09 -4.88 -30.45
C LYS A 165 32.72 -4.74 -31.92
N SER A 166 31.50 -4.30 -32.22
CA SER A 166 31.06 -4.08 -33.60
C SER A 166 31.86 -2.98 -34.28
N TYR A 167 32.18 -1.90 -33.55
CA TYR A 167 32.99 -0.78 -34.02
C TYR A 167 34.44 -1.22 -34.30
N GLU A 168 35.07 -1.94 -33.38
CA GLU A 168 36.42 -2.50 -33.55
C GLU A 168 36.50 -3.46 -34.74
N THR A 169 35.46 -4.27 -34.97
CA THR A 169 35.38 -5.18 -36.11
C THR A 169 35.33 -4.42 -37.43
N VAL A 170 34.53 -3.36 -37.51
CA VAL A 170 34.43 -2.51 -38.70
C VAL A 170 35.76 -1.80 -38.97
N LEU A 171 36.42 -1.24 -37.95
CA LEU A 171 37.73 -0.61 -38.07
C LEU A 171 38.82 -1.61 -38.51
N SER A 172 38.81 -2.81 -37.96
CA SER A 172 39.75 -3.88 -38.32
C SER A 172 39.54 -4.37 -39.75
N SER A 173 38.28 -4.53 -40.17
CA SER A 173 37.91 -4.91 -41.54
C SER A 173 38.31 -3.85 -42.57
N GLY A 174 38.12 -2.57 -42.25
CA GLY A 174 38.51 -1.44 -43.12
C GLY A 174 40.01 -1.37 -43.43
N ARG A 175 40.87 -1.92 -42.56
CA ARG A 175 42.32 -1.98 -42.81
C ARG A 175 42.75 -3.17 -43.68
N GLN A 176 42.00 -4.27 -43.65
CA GLN A 176 42.30 -5.49 -44.43
C GLN A 176 41.88 -5.38 -45.90
N HIS A 177 40.97 -4.46 -46.25
CA HIS A 177 40.52 -4.27 -47.64
C HIS A 177 41.48 -3.46 -48.54
N ASN A 178 42.59 -2.93 -48.00
CA ASN A 178 43.55 -2.15 -48.78
C ASN A 178 44.68 -2.98 -49.44
N HIS A 179 44.65 -4.32 -49.36
CA HIS A 179 45.74 -5.15 -49.90
C HIS A 179 45.37 -6.15 -51.01
N VAL A 180 44.28 -5.92 -51.76
CA VAL A 180 44.06 -6.64 -53.02
C VAL A 180 43.86 -5.66 -54.17
N GLN A 181 44.99 -5.35 -54.80
CA GLN A 181 45.21 -5.37 -56.26
C GLN A 181 44.27 -4.53 -57.16
N PRO A 182 44.82 -3.61 -57.98
CA PRO A 182 44.04 -2.77 -58.88
C PRO A 182 43.64 -3.58 -60.11
N HIS A 183 42.36 -3.95 -60.24
CA HIS A 183 41.79 -4.25 -61.55
C HIS A 183 40.92 -3.07 -61.98
N LEU A 184 41.48 -2.31 -62.94
CA LEU A 184 40.84 -1.24 -63.67
C LEU A 184 39.52 -1.74 -64.27
N HIS A 185 38.38 -1.22 -63.81
CA HIS A 185 37.26 -0.92 -64.69
C HIS A 185 36.59 0.38 -64.25
N ALA A 186 36.88 1.42 -65.02
CA ALA A 186 36.23 2.70 -64.99
C ALA A 186 34.80 2.58 -65.51
N ILE A 187 33.81 3.06 -64.75
CA ILE A 187 32.64 3.77 -65.29
C ILE A 187 32.25 4.91 -64.30
N ALA A 188 32.44 6.13 -64.79
CA ALA A 188 31.75 7.40 -64.53
C ALA A 188 31.22 7.79 -63.12
N ARG A 189 31.79 8.90 -62.63
CA ARG A 189 31.23 9.88 -61.66
C ARG A 189 30.16 10.79 -62.35
N PRO A 190 29.63 11.86 -61.71
CA PRO A 190 28.97 12.01 -60.40
C PRO A 190 27.67 12.87 -60.52
N HIS A 191 26.78 12.90 -59.52
CA HIS A 191 26.02 14.14 -59.24
C HIS A 191 25.57 14.21 -57.77
N HIS A 192 25.80 15.38 -57.19
CA HIS A 192 25.41 15.83 -55.86
C HIS A 192 23.91 15.66 -55.58
N GLN A 193 23.54 15.35 -54.33
CA GLN A 193 22.48 16.10 -53.62
C GLN A 193 22.43 15.76 -52.12
N LEU A 194 22.25 16.82 -51.32
CA LEU A 194 22.08 16.82 -49.87
C LEU A 194 20.76 16.10 -49.46
N PRO A 195 20.63 15.57 -48.23
CA PRO A 195 19.34 15.14 -47.71
C PRO A 195 18.56 16.35 -47.12
N PRO A 196 17.31 16.60 -47.56
CA PRO A 196 16.40 17.47 -46.85
C PRO A 196 15.66 16.72 -45.73
N HIS A 197 15.29 17.51 -44.75
CA HIS A 197 14.49 17.20 -43.56
C HIS A 197 13.01 16.87 -43.90
N ILE A 198 12.43 15.92 -43.15
CA ILE A 198 11.01 15.63 -42.83
C ILE A 198 9.97 15.65 -43.98
N GLN A 199 9.28 14.51 -44.17
CA GLN A 199 7.80 14.30 -44.21
C GLN A 199 7.49 13.02 -45.02
N SER A 200 6.87 12.02 -44.41
CA SER A 200 5.42 11.77 -44.45
C SER A 200 4.91 11.17 -45.78
N ASN A 201 4.24 10.03 -45.65
CA ASN A 201 3.34 9.34 -46.58
C ASN A 201 3.91 8.58 -47.79
N GLY A 202 3.69 7.26 -47.77
CA GLY A 202 2.90 6.62 -48.83
C GLY A 202 3.51 5.42 -49.55
N ASN A 203 3.09 4.22 -49.14
CA ASN A 203 2.89 3.00 -49.94
C ASN A 203 4.07 2.33 -50.67
N GLY A 204 4.49 1.19 -50.13
CA GLY A 204 5.06 0.12 -50.95
C GLY A 204 5.80 -0.97 -50.17
N SER A 205 5.09 -2.00 -49.73
CA SER A 205 5.64 -3.32 -49.37
C SER A 205 6.63 -3.39 -48.19
N ALA A 206 6.16 -3.09 -46.99
CA ALA A 206 6.76 -3.60 -45.76
C ALA A 206 5.73 -4.45 -45.02
N LYS A 207 6.01 -5.74 -44.89
CA LYS A 207 5.23 -6.68 -44.07
C LYS A 207 5.15 -6.12 -42.64
N PRO A 208 3.96 -5.91 -42.06
CA PRO A 208 3.86 -5.43 -40.69
C PRO A 208 4.38 -6.49 -39.70
N VAL A 209 5.11 -6.02 -38.70
CA VAL A 209 5.63 -6.82 -37.59
C VAL A 209 4.44 -7.45 -36.83
N PRO A 210 4.48 -8.74 -36.42
CA PRO A 210 3.36 -9.39 -35.76
C PRO A 210 3.07 -8.73 -34.41
N THR A 211 1.97 -7.98 -34.34
CA THR A 211 1.44 -7.46 -33.08
C THR A 211 0.80 -8.60 -32.30
N GLY A 212 1.33 -8.86 -31.10
CA GLY A 212 0.84 -9.87 -30.17
C GLY A 212 -0.62 -9.64 -29.72
N PRO A 213 -1.21 -10.61 -29.01
CA PRO A 213 -2.65 -10.68 -28.77
C PRO A 213 -3.16 -9.48 -27.98
N ARG A 214 -3.97 -8.66 -28.68
CA ARG A 214 -4.70 -7.53 -28.12
C ARG A 214 -5.78 -8.06 -27.17
N ALA A 215 -5.49 -8.02 -25.88
CA ALA A 215 -6.40 -8.46 -24.83
C ALA A 215 -7.74 -7.69 -24.89
N HIS A 216 -8.80 -8.47 -24.76
CA HIS A 216 -10.20 -8.12 -24.97
C HIS A 216 -10.69 -6.94 -24.12
N LYS A 217 -11.39 -6.01 -24.78
CA LYS A 217 -12.21 -4.96 -24.16
C LYS A 217 -13.49 -5.63 -23.65
N LYS A 218 -13.68 -5.71 -22.32
CA LYS A 218 -14.95 -6.19 -21.72
C LYS A 218 -16.02 -5.10 -21.84
N PRO A 219 -17.24 -5.41 -22.31
CA PRO A 219 -18.37 -4.49 -22.22
C PRO A 219 -18.85 -4.34 -20.76
N HIS A 220 -19.20 -3.12 -20.40
CA HIS A 220 -19.77 -2.73 -19.11
C HIS A 220 -21.22 -3.24 -19.04
N ALA A 221 -21.53 -4.12 -18.08
CA ALA A 221 -22.90 -4.55 -17.80
C ALA A 221 -23.56 -3.49 -16.90
N GLU A 222 -24.45 -2.68 -17.48
CA GLU A 222 -25.37 -1.86 -16.70
C GLU A 222 -26.47 -2.76 -16.13
N HIS A 223 -26.41 -2.97 -14.82
CA HIS A 223 -27.46 -3.66 -14.07
C HIS A 223 -28.58 -2.65 -13.81
N HIS A 224 -29.61 -2.71 -14.65
CA HIS A 224 -30.89 -2.05 -14.46
C HIS A 224 -31.62 -2.76 -13.29
N VAL A 225 -31.43 -2.31 -12.05
CA VAL A 225 -32.19 -2.80 -10.90
C VAL A 225 -33.46 -1.96 -10.75
N ILE A 226 -34.55 -2.69 -10.88
CA ILE A 226 -35.95 -2.30 -10.79
C ILE A 226 -36.25 -1.60 -9.46
N VAL A 227 -36.87 -0.42 -9.55
CA VAL A 227 -37.52 0.27 -8.43
C VAL A 227 -38.82 -0.49 -8.10
N ALA A 228 -38.79 -1.31 -7.06
CA ALA A 228 -40.00 -1.84 -6.44
C ALA A 228 -40.48 -0.86 -5.36
N SER A 229 -41.33 0.07 -5.76
CA SER A 229 -42.15 0.87 -4.84
C SER A 229 -43.24 -0.02 -4.24
N HIS A 230 -43.04 -0.52 -3.02
CA HIS A 230 -44.16 -1.03 -2.22
C HIS A 230 -44.88 0.15 -1.56
N ARG A 231 -46.08 0.38 -2.09
CA ARG A 231 -47.08 1.34 -1.62
C ARG A 231 -47.91 0.68 -0.52
N LEU A 232 -48.15 1.46 0.53
CA LEU A 232 -49.06 1.20 1.64
C LEU A 232 -50.47 0.79 1.19
N ALA A 233 -51.04 -0.21 1.87
CA ALA A 233 -52.42 -0.24 2.39
C ALA A 233 -52.50 -1.32 3.47
#